data_AF-A0A947N249-F1
#
_entry.id   AF-A0A947N249-F1
#
_cell.length_a   1.000
_cell.length_b   1.000
_cell.length_c   1.000
_cell.angle_alpha   90.00
_cell.angle_beta   90.00
_cell.angle_gamma   90.00
#
_symmetry.space_group_name_H-M   'P 1'
#
loop_
_entity.id
_entity.type
_entity.pdbx_description
1 polymer ?
#
loop_
_entity_poly.entity_id
_entity_poly.type
_entity_poly.pdbx_seq_one_letter_code
_entity_poly.pdbx_strand_id
1 'polypeptide(L)'
;MRNNPPRPPDGKPAQELNGRKILLGVCGGIAAYKAVELCRLFVKAGARVQVVMTRAGTKFIAPLTFEAITGRHVFVEMFPEPGEFSPWHTELASWPDLAVIAPATANHMARLAAGLADDLLSTIMLTLDRPRVLCPAMNYRMWQNPATQNNLSILRTRGYRFIMPDEGQMARPGEGEGIGRLAEPEAIYSDIRHLLSTPQDLRGVRVLVTAGRTEESWDPVRVLTNRATGRMGFALAEEARERGADVVLVHGPTDVIPPAGVRIRRVTTAAEMAQAVKQEFAPSRIVLMAAAVADYTFAKTVEHKLKKGQPDAEVHLIATEDILRNLSEKKGDRVVVGFALETENLLENALRKLRDKHLDIVVANNPLTAGSGFAGETNQVLLIHRNGQVTELPLQSKREVARVILDAVIRIYRHPEPEIEPEPEPLEEVPEEIEESEVETESAPPPVVSTPSVSGNGRTGRSPRRRGRGRKKEPSKAAQPEPDSTEVAEEPVAQPIVVEAAAEPPKKAAKTRRGGRRAAKARAKKAGSQAELGVVEQVSSAEKAEPTQPAATFEKKKPTRRKRGAGKSRQESATRTATSSGQSASSKKKKPE
;
A
#
# COMPACT_ATOMS: atom_id res chain seq x y z
N MET A 1 -0.18 -26.19 -6.63
CA MET A 1 1.24 -26.42 -6.24
C MET A 1 1.85 -25.09 -5.82
N ARG A 2 2.93 -25.04 -5.02
CA ARG A 2 3.56 -23.77 -4.62
C ARG A 2 4.53 -23.28 -5.71
N ASN A 3 4.30 -22.09 -6.25
CA ASN A 3 5.21 -21.46 -7.21
C ASN A 3 6.46 -20.94 -6.49
N ASN A 4 7.52 -21.75 -6.46
CA ASN A 4 8.87 -21.24 -6.24
C ASN A 4 9.35 -20.56 -7.55
N PRO A 5 10.05 -19.41 -7.48
CA PRO A 5 10.70 -18.83 -8.64
C PRO A 5 11.80 -19.76 -9.18
N PRO A 6 12.13 -19.69 -10.49
CA PRO A 6 13.18 -20.53 -11.07
C PRO A 6 14.52 -20.26 -10.40
N ARG A 7 15.22 -21.33 -9.98
CA ARG A 7 16.60 -21.20 -9.48
C ARG A 7 17.53 -20.74 -10.61
N PRO A 8 18.47 -19.82 -10.35
CA PRO A 8 19.54 -19.53 -11.31
C PRO A 8 20.43 -20.78 -11.52
N PRO A 9 21.02 -20.96 -12.72
CA PRO A 9 21.74 -22.19 -13.08
C PRO A 9 22.98 -22.48 -12.23
N ASP A 10 23.57 -21.44 -11.63
CA ASP A 10 24.86 -21.49 -10.93
C ASP A 10 24.82 -22.04 -9.48
N GLY A 11 23.67 -22.48 -8.97
CA GLY A 11 23.50 -23.02 -7.61
C GLY A 11 23.69 -22.01 -6.45
N LYS A 12 24.25 -20.82 -6.73
CA LYS A 12 24.31 -19.66 -5.82
C LYS A 12 22.88 -19.20 -5.48
N PRO A 13 22.61 -18.67 -4.26
CA PRO A 13 21.35 -18.00 -3.98
C PRO A 13 21.16 -16.84 -4.97
N ALA A 14 19.91 -16.60 -5.38
CA ALA A 14 19.58 -15.44 -6.19
C ALA A 14 19.99 -14.16 -5.43
N GLN A 15 20.81 -13.32 -6.04
CA GLN A 15 21.22 -12.04 -5.45
C GLN A 15 20.12 -11.01 -5.66
N GLU A 16 18.98 -11.23 -5.00
CA GLU A 16 17.74 -10.45 -5.14
C GLU A 16 17.93 -8.95 -4.82
N LEU A 17 18.96 -8.60 -4.06
CA LEU A 17 19.33 -7.22 -3.74
C LEU A 17 20.66 -6.77 -4.41
N ASN A 18 21.21 -7.54 -5.35
CA ASN A 18 22.39 -7.28 -6.20
C ASN A 18 23.14 -5.94 -5.96
N GLY A 19 23.96 -5.88 -4.90
CA GLY A 19 24.83 -4.73 -4.61
C GLY A 19 24.15 -3.48 -4.02
N ARG A 20 22.81 -3.47 -3.86
CA ARG A 20 22.03 -2.39 -3.22
C ARG A 20 22.62 -2.00 -1.87
N LYS A 21 22.66 -0.70 -1.59
CA LYS A 21 23.23 -0.15 -0.36
C LYS A 21 22.11 0.14 0.64
N ILE A 22 22.15 -0.53 1.79
CA ILE A 22 21.13 -0.38 2.84
C ILE A 22 21.80 0.18 4.10
N LEU A 23 21.30 1.30 4.61
CA LEU A 23 21.66 1.77 5.95
C LEU A 23 20.71 1.15 6.97
N LEU A 24 21.25 0.40 7.94
CA LEU A 24 20.48 -0.28 8.99
C LEU A 24 20.69 0.42 10.34
N GLY A 25 19.68 1.15 10.78
CA GLY A 25 19.60 1.79 12.10
C GLY A 25 19.08 0.82 13.18
N VAL A 26 19.78 0.70 14.30
CA VAL A 26 19.38 -0.18 15.42
C VAL A 26 19.17 0.64 16.71
N CYS A 27 17.91 0.71 17.17
CA CYS A 27 17.55 1.42 18.40
C CYS A 27 17.47 0.49 19.63
N GLY A 28 17.64 1.07 20.82
CA GLY A 28 17.63 0.32 22.09
C GLY A 28 16.27 -0.20 22.52
N GLY A 29 15.96 -1.44 22.13
CA GLY A 29 14.82 -2.21 22.63
C GLY A 29 15.06 -3.71 22.48
N ILE A 30 14.27 -4.53 23.19
CA ILE A 30 14.45 -5.98 23.28
C ILE A 30 14.48 -6.70 21.92
N ALA A 31 13.82 -6.16 20.89
CA ALA A 31 13.82 -6.71 19.54
C ALA A 31 15.13 -6.47 18.76
N ALA A 32 16.17 -5.84 19.33
CA ALA A 32 17.44 -5.58 18.65
C ALA A 32 18.16 -6.86 18.16
N TYR A 33 17.92 -8.03 18.78
CA TYR A 33 18.47 -9.30 18.28
C TYR A 33 17.87 -9.71 16.93
N LYS A 34 16.60 -9.38 16.64
CA LYS A 34 15.96 -9.67 15.34
C LYS A 34 16.62 -8.90 14.19
N ALA A 35 17.20 -7.73 14.48
CA ALA A 35 17.94 -6.94 13.50
C ALA A 35 19.21 -7.66 12.98
N VAL A 36 19.76 -8.62 13.75
CA VAL A 36 20.87 -9.48 13.32
C VAL A 36 20.44 -10.38 12.17
N GLU A 37 19.29 -11.04 12.31
CA GLU A 37 18.76 -11.91 11.26
C GLU A 37 18.37 -11.10 10.03
N LEU A 38 17.74 -9.94 10.21
CA LEU A 38 17.43 -9.02 9.10
C LEU A 38 18.71 -8.58 8.36
N CYS A 39 19.78 -8.26 9.08
CA CYS A 39 21.09 -7.95 8.50
C CYS A 39 21.66 -9.15 7.72
N ARG A 40 21.56 -10.37 8.29
CA ARG A 40 21.98 -11.61 7.63
C ARG A 40 21.19 -11.89 6.34
N LEU A 41 19.88 -11.65 6.34
CA LEU A 41 19.03 -11.77 5.15
C LEU A 41 19.45 -10.79 4.05
N PHE A 42 19.69 -9.51 4.38
CA PHE A 42 20.19 -8.52 3.42
C PHE A 42 21.54 -8.91 2.82
N VAL A 43 22.53 -9.28 3.64
CA VAL A 43 23.86 -9.69 3.17
C VAL A 43 23.79 -10.96 2.31
N LYS A 44 22.99 -11.96 2.72
CA LYS A 44 22.75 -13.19 1.96
C LYS A 44 22.10 -12.95 0.59
N ALA A 45 21.27 -11.93 0.47
CA ALA A 45 20.65 -11.48 -0.79
C ALA A 45 21.58 -10.60 -1.66
N GLY A 46 22.82 -10.36 -1.24
CA GLY A 46 23.81 -9.57 -1.97
C GLY A 46 23.76 -8.07 -1.72
N ALA A 47 23.01 -7.58 -0.71
CA ALA A 47 23.02 -6.18 -0.34
C ALA A 47 24.30 -5.79 0.44
N ARG A 48 24.76 -4.57 0.23
CA ARG A 48 25.80 -3.92 1.02
C ARG A 48 25.12 -3.23 2.21
N VAL A 49 25.26 -3.77 3.41
CA VAL A 49 24.66 -3.18 4.62
C VAL A 49 25.67 -2.30 5.35
N GLN A 50 25.28 -1.07 5.68
CA GLN A 50 26.01 -0.20 6.60
C GLN A 50 25.19 -0.01 7.87
N VAL A 51 25.70 -0.46 9.01
CA VAL A 51 24.97 -0.40 10.28
C VAL A 51 25.32 0.86 11.05
N VAL A 52 24.31 1.45 11.69
CA VAL A 52 24.43 2.58 12.63
C VAL A 52 23.60 2.25 13.86
N MET A 53 24.20 2.26 15.05
CA MET A 53 23.52 1.93 16.30
C MET A 53 23.34 3.15 17.20
N THR A 54 22.20 3.24 17.87
CA THR A 54 22.09 4.16 19.02
C THR A 54 22.92 3.63 20.20
N ARG A 55 23.45 4.50 21.07
CA ARG A 55 24.06 4.12 22.37
C ARG A 55 23.16 3.26 23.26
N ALA A 56 21.84 3.28 23.05
CA ALA A 56 20.89 2.40 23.72
C ALA A 56 20.78 1.01 23.06
N GLY A 57 20.95 0.93 21.73
CA GLY A 57 21.03 -0.33 20.98
C GLY A 57 22.20 -1.18 21.43
N THR A 58 23.36 -0.56 21.68
CA THR A 58 24.58 -1.26 22.13
C THR A 58 24.48 -1.89 23.52
N LYS A 59 23.39 -1.63 24.27
CA LYS A 59 23.09 -2.28 25.55
C LYS A 59 22.24 -3.55 25.42
N PHE A 60 21.62 -3.78 24.26
CA PHE A 60 20.89 -5.02 23.94
C PHE A 60 21.73 -5.99 23.11
N ILE A 61 22.66 -5.47 22.30
CA ILE A 61 23.56 -6.27 21.45
C ILE A 61 24.84 -5.50 21.13
N ALA A 62 25.99 -6.18 21.09
CA ALA A 62 27.27 -5.56 20.78
C ALA A 62 27.41 -5.20 19.28
N PRO A 63 28.06 -4.07 18.93
CA PRO A 63 28.38 -3.71 17.54
C PRO A 63 29.09 -4.84 16.76
N LEU A 64 30.05 -5.51 17.41
CA LEU A 64 30.87 -6.60 16.85
C LEU A 64 30.06 -7.67 16.10
N THR A 65 28.85 -8.00 16.56
CA THR A 65 27.97 -8.98 15.87
C THR A 65 27.58 -8.52 14.47
N PHE A 66 27.32 -7.23 14.29
CA PHE A 66 27.03 -6.65 12.98
C PHE A 66 28.28 -6.46 12.12
N GLU A 67 29.44 -6.15 12.73
CA GLU A 67 30.72 -6.06 12.02
C GLU A 67 31.13 -7.41 11.43
N ALA A 68 30.98 -8.49 12.20
CA ALA A 68 31.25 -9.85 11.75
C ALA A 68 30.33 -10.34 10.61
N ILE A 69 29.08 -9.84 10.55
CA ILE A 69 28.11 -10.19 9.48
C ILE A 69 28.31 -9.33 8.22
N THR A 70 28.67 -8.06 8.38
CA THR A 70 28.74 -7.11 7.25
C THR A 70 30.14 -6.91 6.68
N GLY A 71 31.19 -7.27 7.42
CA GLY A 71 32.58 -6.94 7.09
C GLY A 71 32.89 -5.44 7.13
N ARG A 72 32.12 -4.66 7.90
CA ARG A 72 32.17 -3.19 7.93
C ARG A 72 32.01 -2.65 9.35
N HIS A 73 32.70 -1.54 9.64
CA HIS A 73 32.60 -0.83 10.92
C HIS A 73 31.14 -0.42 11.23
N VAL A 74 30.75 -0.54 12.50
CA VAL A 74 29.43 -0.13 13.01
C VAL A 74 29.53 1.21 13.73
N PHE A 75 28.95 2.26 13.15
CA PHE A 75 28.97 3.59 13.75
C PHE A 75 28.00 3.69 14.92
N VAL A 76 28.44 4.29 16.03
CA VAL A 76 27.64 4.50 17.26
C VAL A 76 27.63 5.97 17.70
N GLU A 77 28.78 6.62 17.61
CA GLU A 77 29.01 7.97 18.09
C GLU A 77 28.82 9.03 16.99
N MET A 78 28.34 10.22 17.36
CA MET A 78 28.10 11.32 16.43
C MET A 78 29.40 11.94 15.89
N PHE A 79 30.45 11.92 16.71
CA PHE A 79 31.76 12.48 16.40
C PHE A 79 32.80 11.35 16.35
N PRO A 80 33.76 11.42 15.41
CA PRO A 80 34.90 10.51 15.37
C PRO A 80 35.90 10.79 16.51
N GLU A 81 36.94 9.96 16.63
CA GLU A 81 38.00 10.20 17.59
C GLU A 81 38.85 11.45 17.24
N PRO A 82 39.46 12.13 18.23
CA PRO A 82 40.18 13.39 18.00
C PRO A 82 41.36 13.24 17.02
N GLY A 83 41.16 13.71 15.79
CA GLY A 83 42.16 13.68 14.70
C GLY A 83 41.57 13.25 13.37
N GLU A 84 40.48 12.48 13.38
CA GLU A 84 39.74 12.14 12.17
C GLU A 84 38.73 13.25 11.82
N PHE A 85 38.76 13.74 10.58
CA PHE A 85 37.73 14.60 10.03
C PHE A 85 36.99 13.89 8.90
N SER A 86 35.84 13.29 9.21
CA SER A 86 34.77 13.04 8.22
C SER A 86 33.44 13.55 8.77
N PRO A 87 32.62 14.24 7.95
CA PRO A 87 31.26 14.61 8.30
C PRO A 87 30.33 13.38 8.15
N TRP A 88 30.54 12.35 8.98
CA TRP A 88 29.88 11.03 8.92
C TRP A 88 28.37 11.11 8.71
N HIS A 89 27.68 12.05 9.35
CA HIS A 89 26.24 12.22 9.22
C HIS A 89 25.80 12.58 7.78
N THR A 90 26.62 13.30 7.00
CA THR A 90 26.37 13.55 5.57
C THR A 90 26.87 12.41 4.68
N GLU A 91 28.03 11.84 4.98
CA GLU A 91 28.61 10.73 4.20
C GLU A 91 27.67 9.51 4.21
N LEU A 92 27.25 9.10 5.40
CA LEU A 92 26.33 7.98 5.63
C LEU A 92 24.90 8.27 5.16
N ALA A 93 24.49 9.54 5.04
CA ALA A 93 23.23 9.92 4.41
C ALA A 93 23.30 9.87 2.87
N SER A 94 24.44 10.24 2.26
CA SER A 94 24.63 10.20 0.80
C SER A 94 24.83 8.80 0.23
N TRP A 95 25.27 7.85 1.08
CA TRP A 95 25.70 6.53 0.64
C TRP A 95 24.57 5.56 0.22
N PRO A 96 23.47 5.35 0.98
CA PRO A 96 22.53 4.25 0.74
C PRO A 96 21.54 4.50 -0.41
N ASP A 97 20.94 3.43 -0.92
CA ASP A 97 19.71 3.47 -1.73
C ASP A 97 18.46 3.60 -0.85
N LEU A 98 18.53 3.09 0.39
CA LEU A 98 17.44 2.98 1.36
C LEU A 98 18.00 3.00 2.80
N ALA A 99 17.33 3.71 3.72
CA ALA A 99 17.56 3.55 5.15
C ALA A 99 16.40 2.81 5.83
N VAL A 100 16.75 1.92 6.76
CA VAL A 100 15.86 1.01 7.48
C VAL A 100 16.18 1.13 8.97
N ILE A 101 15.22 1.46 9.82
CA ILE A 101 15.42 1.42 11.28
C ILE A 101 14.60 0.26 11.87
N ALA A 102 15.30 -0.74 12.38
CA ALA A 102 14.74 -1.97 12.92
C ALA A 102 15.56 -2.44 14.13
N PRO A 103 14.97 -2.53 15.35
CA PRO A 103 13.70 -1.91 15.73
C PRO A 103 13.77 -0.38 15.73
N ALA A 104 12.68 0.28 15.37
CA ALA A 104 12.44 1.70 15.66
C ALA A 104 11.67 1.82 16.99
N THR A 105 12.27 2.41 18.01
CA THR A 105 11.63 2.59 19.32
C THR A 105 10.79 3.86 19.36
N ALA A 106 9.80 3.93 20.26
CA ALA A 106 8.97 5.12 20.46
C ALA A 106 9.80 6.40 20.70
N ASN A 107 10.91 6.29 21.43
CA ASN A 107 11.83 7.40 21.67
C ASN A 107 12.49 7.92 20.37
N HIS A 108 12.96 7.02 19.51
CA HIS A 108 13.58 7.43 18.24
C HIS A 108 12.53 7.94 17.25
N MET A 109 11.31 7.36 17.23
CA MET A 109 10.18 7.95 16.49
C MET A 109 9.84 9.36 16.99
N ALA A 110 9.88 9.61 18.30
CA ALA A 110 9.66 10.94 18.87
C ALA A 110 10.74 11.94 18.45
N ARG A 111 12.03 11.55 18.45
CA ARG A 111 13.13 12.37 17.91
C ARG A 111 12.88 12.77 16.46
N LEU A 112 12.61 11.79 15.59
CA LEU A 112 12.38 12.02 14.16
C LEU A 112 11.11 12.85 13.88
N ALA A 113 10.06 12.72 14.72
CA ALA A 113 8.85 13.52 14.62
C ALA A 113 9.06 14.97 15.12
N ALA A 114 9.82 15.17 16.19
CA ALA A 114 10.22 16.49 16.67
C ALA A 114 11.26 17.18 15.76
N GLY A 115 12.03 16.41 14.98
CA GLY A 115 13.15 16.94 14.19
C GLY A 115 14.45 17.09 14.98
N LEU A 116 14.61 16.30 16.06
CA LEU A 116 15.83 16.28 16.87
C LEU A 116 16.94 15.49 16.19
N ALA A 117 18.17 15.97 16.34
CA ALA A 117 19.40 15.37 15.85
C ALA A 117 20.44 15.30 16.99
N ASP A 118 20.08 14.57 18.06
CA ASP A 118 20.90 14.38 19.27
C ASP A 118 21.65 13.03 19.30
N ASP A 119 21.49 12.20 18.27
CA ASP A 119 22.32 11.02 18.01
C ASP A 119 22.70 10.93 16.51
N LEU A 120 23.74 10.15 16.16
CA LEU A 120 24.21 10.03 14.78
C LEU A 120 23.08 9.57 13.83
N LEU A 121 22.29 8.58 14.25
CA LEU A 121 21.23 7.99 13.44
C LEU A 121 20.14 9.02 13.10
N SER A 122 19.66 9.78 14.08
CA SER A 122 18.67 10.84 13.86
C SER A 122 19.21 11.96 12.96
N THR A 123 20.48 12.34 13.13
CA THR A 123 21.17 13.33 12.28
C THR A 123 21.25 12.89 10.81
N ILE A 124 21.56 11.60 10.57
CA ILE A 124 21.52 10.99 9.23
C ILE A 124 20.09 11.05 8.66
N MET A 125 19.07 10.66 9.43
CA MET A 125 17.69 10.60 8.91
C MET A 125 17.10 11.97 8.55
N LEU A 126 17.60 13.07 9.13
CA LEU A 126 17.25 14.45 8.72
C LEU A 126 17.92 14.87 7.41
N THR A 127 19.16 14.45 7.17
CA THR A 127 19.96 14.84 5.99
C THR A 127 19.74 13.93 4.77
N LEU A 128 19.19 12.74 4.99
CA LEU A 128 18.90 11.72 3.99
C LEU A 128 17.74 12.11 3.03
N ASP A 129 18.04 12.12 1.72
CA ASP A 129 17.10 12.37 0.61
C ASP A 129 16.40 11.10 0.08
N ARG A 130 16.84 9.91 0.53
CA ARG A 130 16.38 8.59 0.07
C ARG A 130 15.12 8.10 0.81
N PRO A 131 14.46 7.02 0.32
CA PRO A 131 13.43 6.33 1.07
C PRO A 131 13.87 5.95 2.50
N ARG A 132 12.95 6.13 3.45
CA ARG A 132 13.15 5.89 4.89
C ARG A 132 12.09 4.91 5.38
N VAL A 133 12.48 3.75 5.87
CA VAL A 133 11.61 2.72 6.44
C VAL A 133 11.85 2.62 7.95
N LEU A 134 10.77 2.68 8.73
CA LEU A 134 10.78 2.42 10.17
C LEU A 134 10.01 1.13 10.44
N CYS A 135 10.56 0.25 11.27
CA CYS A 135 9.93 -0.99 11.72
C CYS A 135 9.70 -0.87 13.23
N PRO A 136 8.54 -0.39 13.71
CA PRO A 136 8.35 -0.07 15.11
C PRO A 136 8.43 -1.30 16.02
N ALA A 137 8.96 -1.13 17.24
CA ALA A 137 8.89 -2.14 18.29
C ALA A 137 8.83 -1.51 19.68
N MET A 138 7.81 -1.85 20.46
CA MET A 138 7.55 -1.33 21.81
C MET A 138 6.44 -2.13 22.51
N ASN A 139 6.29 -1.98 23.83
CA ASN A 139 5.13 -2.56 24.52
C ASN A 139 3.82 -1.97 23.97
N TYR A 140 2.76 -2.76 23.86
CA TYR A 140 1.49 -2.37 23.25
C TYR A 140 0.88 -1.07 23.84
N ARG A 141 1.08 -0.78 25.13
CA ARG A 141 0.62 0.46 25.78
C ARG A 141 1.40 1.69 25.30
N MET A 142 2.67 1.51 24.93
CA MET A 142 3.46 2.57 24.29
C MET A 142 3.02 2.78 22.84
N TRP A 143 2.64 1.71 22.13
CA TRP A 143 2.12 1.80 20.77
C TRP A 143 0.76 2.52 20.73
N GLN A 144 -0.17 2.13 21.60
CA GLN A 144 -1.49 2.75 21.75
C GLN A 144 -1.46 4.19 22.31
N ASN A 145 -0.30 4.68 22.78
CA ASN A 145 -0.21 6.01 23.37
C ASN A 145 -0.46 7.12 22.30
N PRO A 146 -1.31 8.13 22.58
CA PRO A 146 -1.60 9.21 21.65
C PRO A 146 -0.35 9.96 21.13
N ALA A 147 0.70 10.11 21.95
CA ALA A 147 1.95 10.71 21.49
C ALA A 147 2.65 9.86 20.42
N THR A 148 2.66 8.54 20.57
CA THR A 148 3.22 7.60 19.57
C THR A 148 2.42 7.63 18.28
N GLN A 149 1.08 7.65 18.36
CA GLN A 149 0.21 7.73 17.18
C GLN A 149 0.32 9.08 16.46
N ASN A 150 0.46 10.18 17.19
CA ASN A 150 0.76 11.50 16.63
C ASN A 150 2.14 11.52 15.94
N ASN A 151 3.17 10.94 16.55
CA ASN A 151 4.50 10.83 15.95
C ASN A 151 4.47 9.96 14.67
N LEU A 152 3.76 8.83 14.68
CA LEU A 152 3.51 8.00 13.49
C LEU A 152 2.84 8.82 12.37
N SER A 153 1.85 9.64 12.70
CA SER A 153 1.14 10.50 11.76
C SER A 153 2.04 11.58 11.12
N ILE A 154 2.81 12.29 11.95
CA ILE A 154 3.79 13.29 11.51
C ILE A 154 4.84 12.66 10.58
N LEU A 155 5.35 11.48 10.93
CA LEU A 155 6.36 10.77 10.16
C LEU A 155 5.83 10.27 8.82
N ARG A 156 4.63 9.69 8.77
CA ARG A 156 3.95 9.32 7.50
C ARG A 156 3.79 10.53 6.59
N THR A 157 3.37 11.67 7.14
CA THR A 157 3.24 12.94 6.39
C THR A 157 4.58 13.44 5.85
N ARG A 158 5.69 13.19 6.55
CA ARG A 158 7.08 13.46 6.10
C ARG A 158 7.68 12.37 5.19
N GLY A 159 6.86 11.46 4.67
CA GLY A 159 7.28 10.41 3.75
C GLY A 159 8.09 9.26 4.36
N TYR A 160 8.04 9.09 5.69
CA TYR A 160 8.56 7.88 6.33
C TYR A 160 7.59 6.72 6.09
N ARG A 161 8.14 5.62 5.59
CA ARG A 161 7.44 4.34 5.41
C ARG A 161 7.43 3.56 6.71
N PHE A 162 6.39 2.78 6.90
CA PHE A 162 6.22 1.92 8.07
C PHE A 162 5.91 0.49 7.63
N ILE A 163 6.73 -0.43 8.12
CA ILE A 163 6.40 -1.86 8.22
C ILE A 163 5.85 -2.01 9.64
N MET A 164 4.58 -2.37 9.75
CA MET A 164 3.83 -2.24 11.00
C MET A 164 4.28 -3.28 12.04
N PRO A 165 4.21 -2.98 13.35
CA PRO A 165 4.47 -3.97 14.37
C PRO A 165 3.41 -5.08 14.37
N ASP A 166 3.84 -6.30 14.68
CA ASP A 166 2.95 -7.46 14.83
C ASP A 166 2.15 -7.37 16.14
N GLU A 167 1.00 -8.04 16.14
CA GLU A 167 0.28 -8.44 17.35
C GLU A 167 0.93 -9.69 18.00
N GLY A 168 0.57 -9.95 19.25
CA GLY A 168 0.99 -11.12 20.01
C GLY A 168 1.40 -10.80 21.45
N GLN A 169 1.74 -11.84 22.21
CA GLN A 169 2.24 -11.72 23.58
C GLN A 169 3.52 -10.85 23.68
N MET A 170 3.54 -9.97 24.67
CA MET A 170 4.69 -9.08 24.95
C MET A 170 5.90 -9.86 25.49
N ALA A 171 7.10 -9.24 25.41
CA ALA A 171 8.38 -9.90 25.69
C ALA A 171 8.62 -10.35 27.15
N ARG A 172 7.75 -10.00 28.09
CA ARG A 172 7.72 -10.57 29.45
C ARG A 172 6.40 -11.32 29.68
N PRO A 173 6.43 -12.57 30.17
CA PRO A 173 5.21 -13.29 30.55
C PRO A 173 4.34 -12.46 31.49
N GLY A 174 3.04 -12.40 31.20
CA GLY A 174 2.06 -11.64 32.00
C GLY A 174 1.97 -10.13 31.69
N GLU A 175 2.76 -9.56 30.76
CA GLU A 175 2.56 -8.16 30.34
C GLU A 175 1.27 -7.93 29.54
N GLY A 176 0.68 -9.01 29.00
CA GLY A 176 -0.47 -8.99 28.09
C GLY A 176 -0.08 -9.20 26.63
N GLU A 177 -1.04 -8.93 25.75
CA GLU A 177 -0.99 -9.17 24.32
C GLU A 177 -1.54 -7.93 23.58
N GLY A 178 -1.02 -7.69 22.38
CA GLY A 178 -1.49 -6.62 21.50
C GLY A 178 -0.45 -6.20 20.47
N ILE A 179 -0.85 -5.31 19.56
CA ILE A 179 0.03 -4.71 18.54
C ILE A 179 1.22 -3.98 19.18
N GLY A 180 2.45 -4.39 18.83
CA GLY A 180 3.69 -3.74 19.31
C GLY A 180 4.99 -4.55 19.13
N ARG A 181 4.91 -5.85 18.82
CA ARG A 181 6.08 -6.70 18.54
C ARG A 181 6.76 -6.23 17.25
N LEU A 182 8.09 -6.33 17.16
CA LEU A 182 8.76 -6.11 15.86
C LEU A 182 8.32 -7.22 14.89
N ALA A 183 7.86 -6.82 13.70
CA ALA A 183 7.55 -7.72 12.59
C ALA A 183 8.67 -8.74 12.35
N GLU A 184 8.32 -9.96 11.93
CA GLU A 184 9.34 -10.99 11.71
C GLU A 184 10.35 -10.61 10.60
N PRO A 185 11.65 -10.93 10.74
CA PRO A 185 12.71 -10.44 9.85
C PRO A 185 12.47 -10.74 8.37
N GLU A 186 11.85 -11.89 8.06
CA GLU A 186 11.50 -12.34 6.72
C GLU A 186 10.42 -11.46 6.08
N ALA A 187 9.44 -10.99 6.86
CA ALA A 187 8.42 -10.06 6.40
C ALA A 187 9.03 -8.67 6.13
N ILE A 188 9.87 -8.18 7.06
CA ILE A 188 10.62 -6.92 6.89
C ILE A 188 11.51 -6.98 5.64
N TYR A 189 12.22 -8.10 5.44
CA TYR A 189 13.03 -8.35 4.25
C TYR A 189 12.18 -8.35 2.98
N SER A 190 11.02 -9.01 2.96
CA SER A 190 10.17 -9.11 1.78
C SER A 190 9.64 -7.75 1.31
N ASP A 191 9.15 -6.91 2.23
CA ASP A 191 8.66 -5.56 1.92
C ASP A 191 9.79 -4.63 1.43
N ILE A 192 10.99 -4.75 2.01
CA ILE A 192 12.17 -3.98 1.59
C ILE A 192 12.71 -4.44 0.24
N ARG A 193 12.72 -5.75 -0.01
CA ARG A 193 13.05 -6.32 -1.32
C ARG A 193 12.06 -5.86 -2.37
N HIS A 194 10.76 -5.82 -2.07
CA HIS A 194 9.76 -5.22 -2.96
C HIS A 194 10.11 -3.76 -3.27
N LEU A 195 10.25 -2.91 -2.24
CA LEU A 195 10.55 -1.48 -2.40
C LEU A 195 11.83 -1.19 -3.21
N LEU A 196 12.86 -2.04 -3.11
CA LEU A 196 14.11 -1.92 -3.88
C LEU A 196 14.02 -2.54 -5.30
N SER A 197 12.95 -3.28 -5.59
CA SER A 197 12.70 -3.95 -6.88
C SER A 197 11.55 -3.33 -7.68
N THR A 198 10.71 -2.47 -7.09
CA THR A 198 9.54 -1.86 -7.76
C THR A 198 9.97 -1.20 -9.08
N PRO A 199 9.48 -1.68 -10.25
CA PRO A 199 9.83 -1.10 -11.54
C PRO A 199 9.46 0.38 -11.60
N GLN A 200 10.29 1.21 -12.25
CA GLN A 200 9.94 2.60 -12.54
C GLN A 200 9.17 2.69 -13.87
N ASP A 201 8.16 1.83 -14.01
CA ASP A 201 7.46 1.53 -15.25
C ASP A 201 6.38 2.55 -15.63
N LEU A 202 5.97 3.40 -14.67
CA LEU A 202 5.09 4.56 -14.84
C LEU A 202 5.84 5.91 -14.83
N ARG A 203 7.18 5.91 -14.93
CA ARG A 203 7.96 7.16 -14.89
C ARG A 203 7.54 8.14 -15.99
N GLY A 204 7.02 9.30 -15.58
CA GLY A 204 6.52 10.35 -16.49
C GLY A 204 5.06 10.18 -16.93
N VAL A 205 4.38 9.12 -16.49
CA VAL A 205 2.94 8.91 -16.69
C VAL A 205 2.18 9.66 -15.60
N ARG A 206 1.14 10.41 -15.96
CA ARG A 206 0.21 11.03 -15.00
C ARG A 206 -0.94 10.08 -14.70
N VAL A 207 -1.13 9.80 -13.41
CA VAL A 207 -2.15 8.90 -12.88
C VAL A 207 -3.11 9.70 -12.00
N LEU A 208 -4.40 9.66 -12.31
CA LEU A 208 -5.45 10.25 -11.49
C LEU A 208 -6.10 9.16 -10.65
N VAL A 209 -6.21 9.37 -9.33
CA VAL A 209 -6.81 8.44 -8.39
C VAL A 209 -7.90 9.16 -7.59
N THR A 210 -9.08 8.55 -7.46
CA THR A 210 -10.10 8.99 -6.50
C THR A 210 -10.11 8.10 -5.26
N ALA A 211 -10.33 8.71 -4.09
CA ALA A 211 -10.38 7.99 -2.82
C ALA A 211 -11.33 8.63 -1.79
N GLY A 212 -11.62 7.90 -0.72
CA GLY A 212 -12.51 8.33 0.37
C GLY A 212 -13.99 8.04 0.09
N ARG A 213 -14.85 8.71 0.86
CA ARG A 213 -16.30 8.82 0.65
C ARG A 213 -16.65 10.24 0.22
N THR A 214 -17.84 10.49 -0.34
CA THR A 214 -18.39 11.86 -0.38
C THR A 214 -19.43 12.03 0.73
N GLU A 215 -19.53 13.25 1.24
CA GLU A 215 -20.45 13.64 2.32
C GLU A 215 -21.38 14.74 1.79
N GLU A 216 -22.63 14.38 1.51
CA GLU A 216 -23.65 15.31 1.05
C GLU A 216 -24.36 15.89 2.27
N SER A 217 -24.33 17.22 2.46
CA SER A 217 -24.93 17.86 3.64
C SER A 217 -26.42 18.15 3.46
N TRP A 218 -27.25 17.76 4.43
CA TRP A 218 -28.65 18.18 4.51
C TRP A 218 -28.80 19.49 5.28
N ASP A 219 -28.15 19.54 6.44
CA ASP A 219 -28.04 20.70 7.33
C ASP A 219 -26.59 20.76 7.89
N PRO A 220 -26.17 21.81 8.63
CA PRO A 220 -24.79 21.94 9.12
C PRO A 220 -24.33 20.88 10.14
N VAL A 221 -25.14 19.85 10.42
CA VAL A 221 -24.87 18.78 11.39
C VAL A 221 -25.15 17.38 10.81
N ARG A 222 -25.95 17.26 9.73
CA ARG A 222 -26.42 15.99 9.16
C ARG A 222 -25.91 15.82 7.73
N VAL A 223 -25.21 14.71 7.47
CA VAL A 223 -24.72 14.32 6.14
C VAL A 223 -25.21 12.93 5.72
N LEU A 224 -25.40 12.73 4.42
CA LEU A 224 -25.52 11.43 3.76
C LEU A 224 -24.13 11.02 3.26
N THR A 225 -23.68 9.81 3.61
CA THR A 225 -22.33 9.34 3.26
C THR A 225 -22.25 7.82 3.19
N ASN A 226 -21.43 7.32 2.27
CA ASN A 226 -21.05 5.91 2.20
C ASN A 226 -20.10 5.53 3.36
N ARG A 227 -20.13 4.26 3.80
CA ARG A 227 -19.29 3.74 4.90
C ARG A 227 -17.83 3.45 4.51
N ALA A 228 -17.26 4.21 3.58
CA ALA A 228 -15.92 3.97 3.03
C ALA A 228 -14.80 4.66 3.82
N THR A 229 -13.64 4.00 3.91
CA THR A 229 -12.42 4.54 4.54
C THR A 229 -11.46 5.20 3.56
N GLY A 230 -11.57 4.90 2.26
CA GLY A 230 -10.63 5.36 1.22
C GLY A 230 -9.30 4.60 1.13
N ARG A 231 -9.00 3.63 2.03
CA ARG A 231 -7.70 2.93 2.07
C ARG A 231 -7.27 2.31 0.74
N MET A 232 -8.21 1.80 -0.05
CA MET A 232 -7.92 1.18 -1.36
C MET A 232 -7.38 2.21 -2.36
N GLY A 233 -8.04 3.35 -2.53
CA GLY A 233 -7.55 4.45 -3.38
C GLY A 233 -6.21 5.02 -2.91
N PHE A 234 -5.97 5.06 -1.59
CA PHE A 234 -4.68 5.47 -1.05
C PHE A 234 -3.57 4.45 -1.28
N ALA A 235 -3.85 3.15 -1.26
CA ALA A 235 -2.90 2.11 -1.64
C ALA A 235 -2.55 2.18 -3.14
N LEU A 236 -3.53 2.42 -4.02
CA LEU A 236 -3.30 2.65 -5.46
C LEU A 236 -2.44 3.89 -5.72
N ALA A 237 -2.69 4.99 -5.01
CA ALA A 237 -1.89 6.22 -5.12
C ALA A 237 -0.46 6.05 -4.57
N GLU A 238 -0.29 5.27 -3.49
CA GLU A 238 1.02 4.90 -2.94
C GLU A 238 1.85 4.06 -3.94
N GLU A 239 1.23 3.02 -4.52
CA GLU A 239 1.83 2.09 -5.49
C GLU A 239 2.16 2.76 -6.84
N ALA A 240 1.24 3.54 -7.41
CA ALA A 240 1.47 4.25 -8.67
C ALA A 240 2.65 5.26 -8.55
N ARG A 241 2.74 5.97 -7.42
CA ARG A 241 3.86 6.85 -7.09
C ARG A 241 5.16 6.06 -6.94
N GLU A 242 5.12 4.88 -6.33
CA GLU A 242 6.29 4.00 -6.21
C GLU A 242 6.83 3.51 -7.54
N ARG A 243 5.97 3.39 -8.55
CA ARG A 243 6.30 3.11 -9.94
C ARG A 243 6.78 4.33 -10.75
N GLY A 244 6.89 5.49 -10.10
CA GLY A 244 7.42 6.72 -10.67
C GLY A 244 6.38 7.65 -11.31
N ALA A 245 5.08 7.40 -11.11
CA ALA A 245 4.02 8.24 -11.67
C ALA A 245 3.92 9.64 -11.05
N ASP A 246 3.48 10.61 -11.86
CA ASP A 246 2.94 11.89 -11.39
C ASP A 246 1.49 11.66 -10.92
N VAL A 247 1.33 11.29 -9.66
CA VAL A 247 0.02 10.94 -9.08
C VAL A 247 -0.75 12.18 -8.63
N VAL A 248 -1.98 12.29 -9.12
CA VAL A 248 -3.03 13.16 -8.59
C VAL A 248 -3.96 12.32 -7.72
N LEU A 249 -4.18 12.77 -6.49
CA LEU A 249 -5.09 12.13 -5.55
C LEU A 249 -6.23 13.09 -5.20
N VAL A 250 -7.37 12.92 -5.87
CA VAL A 250 -8.63 13.58 -5.50
C VAL A 250 -9.25 12.76 -4.39
N HIS A 251 -9.46 13.33 -3.20
CA HIS A 251 -10.05 12.56 -2.10
C HIS A 251 -11.08 13.32 -1.28
N GLY A 252 -12.14 12.60 -0.92
CA GLY A 252 -13.15 13.05 0.03
C GLY A 252 -12.75 12.84 1.50
N PRO A 253 -13.67 13.06 2.46
CA PRO A 253 -13.42 12.83 3.88
C PRO A 253 -12.96 11.40 4.21
N THR A 254 -12.05 11.30 5.17
CA THR A 254 -11.39 10.05 5.58
C THR A 254 -10.62 10.22 6.88
N ASP A 255 -10.55 9.16 7.68
CA ASP A 255 -9.74 9.04 8.89
C ASP A 255 -8.29 8.60 8.60
N VAL A 256 -7.93 8.42 7.32
CA VAL A 256 -6.66 7.86 6.87
C VAL A 256 -5.75 8.96 6.33
N ILE A 257 -4.47 8.89 6.66
CA ILE A 257 -3.46 9.85 6.19
C ILE A 257 -3.15 9.56 4.70
N PRO A 258 -3.33 10.53 3.78
CA PRO A 258 -2.95 10.35 2.38
C PRO A 258 -1.44 10.09 2.21
N PRO A 259 -1.01 9.33 1.19
CA PRO A 259 0.40 9.06 0.95
C PRO A 259 1.17 10.34 0.61
N ALA A 260 2.36 10.51 1.21
CA ALA A 260 3.23 11.65 0.91
C ALA A 260 3.81 11.57 -0.52
N GLY A 261 4.06 12.73 -1.14
CA GLY A 261 4.66 12.81 -2.47
C GLY A 261 3.68 12.58 -3.63
N VAL A 262 2.38 12.75 -3.40
CA VAL A 262 1.35 12.84 -4.46
C VAL A 262 0.73 14.24 -4.46
N ARG A 263 0.17 14.70 -5.59
CA ARG A 263 -0.57 15.97 -5.66
C ARG A 263 -1.99 15.77 -5.11
N ILE A 264 -2.22 16.23 -3.88
CA ILE A 264 -3.49 16.07 -3.17
C ILE A 264 -4.48 17.17 -3.57
N ARG A 265 -5.72 16.77 -3.88
CA ARG A 265 -6.87 17.66 -4.05
C ARG A 265 -8.02 17.19 -3.17
N ARG A 266 -8.34 17.95 -2.14
CA ARG A 266 -9.45 17.63 -1.22
C ARG A 266 -10.78 18.11 -1.79
N VAL A 267 -11.81 17.32 -1.54
CA VAL A 267 -13.22 17.58 -1.87
C VAL A 267 -14.09 17.07 -0.72
N THR A 268 -15.38 17.39 -0.76
CA THR A 268 -16.39 16.99 0.24
C THR A 268 -17.54 16.25 -0.45
N THR A 269 -18.14 16.87 -1.46
CA THR A 269 -19.33 16.36 -2.17
C THR A 269 -18.99 15.62 -3.47
N ALA A 270 -19.97 14.89 -4.01
CA ALA A 270 -19.93 14.29 -5.33
C ALA A 270 -19.72 15.33 -6.44
N ALA A 271 -20.35 16.50 -6.34
CA ALA A 271 -20.20 17.58 -7.31
C ALA A 271 -18.78 18.21 -7.29
N GLU A 272 -18.20 18.42 -6.11
CA GLU A 272 -16.80 18.84 -5.98
C GLU A 272 -15.84 17.79 -6.54
N MET A 273 -16.10 16.51 -6.28
CA MET A 273 -15.31 15.41 -6.84
C MET A 273 -15.42 15.35 -8.37
N ALA A 274 -16.61 15.51 -8.93
CA ALA A 274 -16.84 15.55 -10.38
C ALA A 274 -16.05 16.68 -11.04
N GLN A 275 -16.14 17.89 -10.49
CA GLN A 275 -15.39 19.05 -10.99
C GLN A 275 -13.86 18.85 -10.86
N ALA A 276 -13.39 18.30 -9.73
CA ALA A 276 -11.98 18.05 -9.49
C ALA A 276 -11.39 17.01 -10.45
N VAL A 277 -12.10 15.90 -10.66
CA VAL A 277 -11.68 14.83 -11.58
C VAL A 277 -11.72 15.32 -13.03
N LYS A 278 -12.77 16.03 -13.44
CA LYS A 278 -12.91 16.62 -14.78
C LYS A 278 -11.76 17.56 -15.17
N GLN A 279 -11.20 18.29 -14.21
CA GLN A 279 -10.05 19.19 -14.44
C GLN A 279 -8.71 18.44 -14.57
N GLU A 280 -8.52 17.35 -13.83
CA GLU A 280 -7.26 16.57 -13.84
C GLU A 280 -7.28 15.40 -14.85
N PHE A 281 -8.44 15.06 -15.41
CA PHE A 281 -8.63 13.96 -16.37
C PHE A 281 -7.89 14.17 -17.70
N ALA A 282 -8.00 15.37 -18.29
CA ALA A 282 -7.41 15.67 -19.60
C ALA A 282 -5.89 15.38 -19.68
N PRO A 283 -5.02 15.83 -18.74
CA PRO A 283 -3.59 15.50 -18.75
C PRO A 283 -3.25 14.10 -18.21
N SER A 284 -4.22 13.34 -17.68
CA SER A 284 -3.99 12.00 -17.12
C SER A 284 -4.10 10.91 -18.19
N ARG A 285 -3.26 9.86 -18.07
CA ARG A 285 -3.26 8.69 -18.96
C ARG A 285 -3.87 7.44 -18.33
N ILE A 286 -3.87 7.38 -17.01
CA ILE A 286 -4.49 6.31 -16.21
C ILE A 286 -5.41 6.98 -15.19
N VAL A 287 -6.61 6.42 -14.99
CA VAL A 287 -7.64 6.95 -14.09
C VAL A 287 -8.20 5.82 -13.23
N LEU A 288 -8.00 5.88 -11.92
CA LEU A 288 -8.36 4.85 -10.95
C LEU A 288 -9.49 5.36 -10.05
N MET A 289 -10.72 4.98 -10.36
CA MET A 289 -11.93 5.53 -9.73
C MET A 289 -12.34 4.69 -8.52
N ALA A 290 -11.62 4.87 -7.40
CA ALA A 290 -11.72 4.09 -6.17
C ALA A 290 -12.37 4.83 -4.98
N ALA A 291 -12.96 6.02 -5.20
CA ALA A 291 -13.82 6.69 -4.22
C ALA A 291 -15.23 6.09 -4.17
N ALA A 292 -15.82 6.01 -2.97
CA ALA A 292 -17.22 5.68 -2.78
C ALA A 292 -18.08 6.96 -2.83
N VAL A 293 -18.29 7.46 -4.05
CA VAL A 293 -19.18 8.58 -4.35
C VAL A 293 -20.61 8.22 -3.96
N ALA A 294 -21.36 9.14 -3.35
CA ALA A 294 -22.78 8.95 -3.08
C ALA A 294 -23.61 9.06 -4.38
N ASP A 295 -24.45 8.06 -4.66
CA ASP A 295 -25.32 8.04 -5.85
C ASP A 295 -26.48 9.05 -5.77
N TYR A 296 -26.74 9.59 -4.57
CA TYR A 296 -27.81 10.55 -4.28
C TYR A 296 -27.32 11.70 -3.40
N THR A 297 -27.91 12.88 -3.62
CA THR A 297 -27.74 14.09 -2.80
C THR A 297 -29.11 14.72 -2.47
N PHE A 298 -29.15 15.73 -1.61
CA PHE A 298 -30.40 16.33 -1.14
C PHE A 298 -31.00 17.28 -2.17
N ALA A 299 -32.29 17.13 -2.49
CA ALA A 299 -32.99 18.01 -3.43
C ALA A 299 -33.10 19.46 -2.91
N LYS A 300 -33.07 19.63 -1.57
CA LYS A 300 -33.02 20.92 -0.88
C LYS A 300 -32.18 20.77 0.39
N THR A 301 -31.18 21.62 0.54
CA THR A 301 -30.37 21.78 1.77
C THR A 301 -30.91 22.93 2.61
N VAL A 302 -30.66 22.91 3.93
CA VAL A 302 -31.05 24.01 4.83
C VAL A 302 -29.84 24.55 5.59
N GLU A 303 -29.69 25.88 5.64
CA GLU A 303 -28.54 26.55 6.27
C GLU A 303 -28.54 26.46 7.81
N HIS A 304 -29.61 25.92 8.40
CA HIS A 304 -29.81 25.89 9.86
C HIS A 304 -30.21 24.48 10.30
N LYS A 305 -29.64 24.04 11.43
CA LYS A 305 -29.92 22.73 12.03
C LYS A 305 -31.42 22.55 12.28
N LEU A 306 -32.03 21.52 11.68
CA LEU A 306 -33.46 21.24 11.85
C LEU A 306 -33.78 20.91 13.32
N LYS A 307 -34.70 21.68 13.90
CA LYS A 307 -35.14 21.57 15.30
C LYS A 307 -35.92 20.26 15.52
N LYS A 308 -35.75 19.64 16.69
CA LYS A 308 -36.50 18.45 17.10
C LYS A 308 -37.96 18.83 17.35
N GLY A 309 -38.90 18.30 16.55
CA GLY A 309 -40.34 18.53 16.76
C GLY A 309 -41.24 18.48 15.53
N GLN A 310 -40.70 18.52 14.31
CA GLN A 310 -41.48 18.19 13.10
C GLN A 310 -41.57 16.66 12.97
N PRO A 311 -42.76 16.03 12.92
CA PRO A 311 -42.88 14.58 12.88
C PRO A 311 -42.43 13.98 11.54
N ASP A 312 -42.89 14.57 10.43
CA ASP A 312 -42.75 14.01 9.08
C ASP A 312 -41.78 14.84 8.23
N ALA A 313 -40.50 14.82 8.60
CA ALA A 313 -39.44 15.48 7.84
C ALA A 313 -39.02 14.63 6.63
N GLU A 314 -39.83 14.63 5.58
CA GLU A 314 -39.52 13.93 4.32
C GLU A 314 -38.18 14.40 3.72
N VAL A 315 -37.34 13.43 3.35
CA VAL A 315 -36.03 13.66 2.74
C VAL A 315 -36.11 13.36 1.25
N HIS A 316 -36.37 14.39 0.45
CA HIS A 316 -36.31 14.26 -1.00
C HIS A 316 -34.86 14.22 -1.47
N LEU A 317 -34.48 13.12 -2.12
CA LEU A 317 -33.17 12.93 -2.73
C LEU A 317 -33.25 13.04 -4.26
N ILE A 318 -32.16 13.48 -4.87
CA ILE A 318 -31.93 13.49 -6.33
C ILE A 318 -30.63 12.73 -6.64
N ALA A 319 -30.55 12.12 -7.81
CA ALA A 319 -29.34 11.42 -8.25
C ALA A 319 -28.17 12.40 -8.45
N THR A 320 -26.94 11.95 -8.19
CA THR A 320 -25.71 12.72 -8.44
C THR A 320 -25.22 12.58 -9.89
N GLU A 321 -24.23 13.39 -10.27
CA GLU A 321 -23.55 13.24 -11.57
C GLU A 321 -22.76 11.93 -11.61
N ASP A 322 -23.05 11.04 -12.57
CA ASP A 322 -22.30 9.81 -12.80
C ASP A 322 -20.90 10.12 -13.38
N ILE A 323 -19.99 10.48 -12.47
CA ILE A 323 -18.62 10.86 -12.78
C ILE A 323 -17.94 9.80 -13.66
N LEU A 324 -18.19 8.51 -13.40
CA LEU A 324 -17.52 7.42 -14.11
C LEU A 324 -17.98 7.32 -15.57
N ARG A 325 -19.28 7.49 -15.84
CA ARG A 325 -19.85 7.54 -17.19
C ARG A 325 -19.41 8.79 -17.96
N ASN A 326 -19.48 9.96 -17.33
CA ASN A 326 -19.18 11.24 -17.99
C ASN A 326 -17.70 11.37 -18.43
N LEU A 327 -16.80 10.58 -17.82
CA LEU A 327 -15.39 10.44 -18.20
C LEU A 327 -15.18 9.38 -19.28
N SER A 328 -15.88 8.25 -19.24
CA SER A 328 -15.64 7.15 -20.17
C SER A 328 -16.11 7.44 -21.59
N GLU A 329 -17.16 8.25 -21.75
CA GLU A 329 -17.52 8.89 -23.04
C GLU A 329 -16.38 9.70 -23.67
N LYS A 330 -15.37 10.10 -22.87
CA LYS A 330 -14.27 11.00 -23.26
C LYS A 330 -12.89 10.35 -23.02
N LYS A 331 -12.90 9.02 -22.86
CA LYS A 331 -11.74 8.17 -22.53
C LYS A 331 -10.59 8.32 -23.52
N GLY A 332 -10.81 7.99 -24.79
CA GLY A 332 -9.73 7.82 -25.77
C GLY A 332 -8.73 6.74 -25.34
N ASP A 333 -7.46 6.90 -25.68
CA ASP A 333 -6.34 6.05 -25.22
C ASP A 333 -5.92 6.31 -23.74
N ARG A 334 -6.91 6.37 -22.84
CA ARG A 334 -6.73 6.38 -21.37
C ARG A 334 -7.21 5.07 -20.77
N VAL A 335 -6.41 4.50 -19.87
CA VAL A 335 -6.86 3.34 -19.08
C VAL A 335 -7.72 3.83 -17.91
N VAL A 336 -8.98 3.40 -17.85
CA VAL A 336 -9.96 3.78 -16.83
C VAL A 336 -10.41 2.54 -16.06
N VAL A 337 -10.12 2.53 -14.76
CA VAL A 337 -10.48 1.46 -13.84
C VAL A 337 -11.63 1.93 -12.94
N GLY A 338 -12.74 1.19 -12.97
CA GLY A 338 -13.85 1.38 -12.04
C GLY A 338 -13.80 0.41 -10.86
N PHE A 339 -14.43 0.79 -9.75
CA PHE A 339 -14.69 -0.11 -8.63
C PHE A 339 -16.19 -0.47 -8.57
N ALA A 340 -16.49 -1.72 -8.21
CA ALA A 340 -17.84 -2.23 -7.97
C ALA A 340 -17.89 -2.88 -6.59
N LEU A 341 -18.99 -2.64 -5.86
CA LEU A 341 -19.20 -3.17 -4.51
C LEU A 341 -20.63 -3.67 -4.42
N GLU A 342 -20.80 -4.98 -4.55
CA GLU A 342 -22.12 -5.60 -4.69
C GLU A 342 -22.27 -6.68 -3.62
N THR A 343 -23.43 -6.74 -2.97
CA THR A 343 -23.76 -7.82 -2.02
C THR A 343 -24.22 -9.10 -2.72
N GLU A 344 -24.81 -8.96 -3.90
CA GLU A 344 -25.45 -10.00 -4.71
C GLU A 344 -25.02 -9.85 -6.18
N ASN A 345 -25.05 -10.94 -6.97
CA ASN A 345 -24.77 -10.97 -8.41
C ASN A 345 -23.50 -10.20 -8.86
N LEU A 346 -22.45 -10.20 -8.01
CA LEU A 346 -21.24 -9.39 -8.14
C LEU A 346 -20.62 -9.38 -9.54
N LEU A 347 -20.47 -10.56 -10.16
CA LEU A 347 -19.85 -10.71 -11.47
C LEU A 347 -20.72 -10.09 -12.59
N GLU A 348 -22.03 -10.33 -12.57
CA GLU A 348 -22.96 -9.83 -13.59
C GLU A 348 -23.10 -8.30 -13.49
N ASN A 349 -23.29 -7.77 -12.27
CA ASN A 349 -23.35 -6.33 -12.02
C ASN A 349 -22.05 -5.63 -12.44
N ALA A 350 -20.89 -6.25 -12.19
CA ALA A 350 -19.60 -5.73 -12.62
C ALA A 350 -19.39 -5.81 -14.15
N LEU A 351 -19.80 -6.89 -14.81
CA LEU A 351 -19.76 -7.03 -16.29
C LEU A 351 -20.72 -6.06 -17.00
N ARG A 352 -21.86 -5.74 -16.39
CA ARG A 352 -22.75 -4.65 -16.83
C ARG A 352 -22.03 -3.30 -16.67
N LYS A 353 -21.52 -2.99 -15.47
CA LYS A 353 -20.77 -1.74 -15.19
C LYS A 353 -19.54 -1.53 -16.09
N LEU A 354 -18.85 -2.62 -16.46
CA LEU A 354 -17.72 -2.64 -17.40
C LEU A 354 -18.14 -2.16 -18.80
N ARG A 355 -19.25 -2.73 -19.32
CA ARG A 355 -19.81 -2.41 -20.66
C ARG A 355 -20.44 -1.02 -20.68
N ASP A 356 -21.41 -0.76 -19.80
CA ASP A 356 -22.21 0.48 -19.72
C ASP A 356 -21.36 1.74 -19.53
N LYS A 357 -20.14 1.58 -19.00
CA LYS A 357 -19.19 2.67 -18.73
C LYS A 357 -17.86 2.49 -19.46
N HIS A 358 -17.78 1.65 -20.49
CA HIS A 358 -16.62 1.47 -21.38
C HIS A 358 -15.25 1.33 -20.68
N LEU A 359 -15.23 0.63 -19.54
CA LEU A 359 -14.07 0.53 -18.65
C LEU A 359 -13.07 -0.53 -19.18
N ASP A 360 -11.79 -0.37 -18.82
CA ASP A 360 -10.76 -1.37 -19.14
C ASP A 360 -10.73 -2.49 -18.11
N ILE A 361 -10.97 -2.13 -16.86
CA ILE A 361 -11.01 -3.03 -15.71
C ILE A 361 -12.12 -2.58 -14.75
N VAL A 362 -12.90 -3.53 -14.24
CA VAL A 362 -13.68 -3.36 -13.02
C VAL A 362 -13.06 -4.19 -11.90
N VAL A 363 -12.74 -3.53 -10.79
CA VAL A 363 -12.35 -4.19 -9.54
C VAL A 363 -13.62 -4.39 -8.72
N ALA A 364 -14.11 -5.62 -8.64
CA ALA A 364 -15.36 -5.95 -7.97
C ALA A 364 -15.09 -6.68 -6.65
N ASN A 365 -15.72 -6.26 -5.54
CA ASN A 365 -15.65 -6.98 -4.27
C ASN A 365 -17.00 -7.05 -3.55
N ASN A 366 -17.21 -8.11 -2.74
CA ASN A 366 -18.39 -8.24 -1.90
C ASN A 366 -18.07 -7.77 -0.47
N PRO A 367 -18.81 -6.82 0.13
CA PRO A 367 -18.54 -6.32 1.48
C PRO A 367 -18.93 -7.30 2.61
N LEU A 368 -19.74 -8.32 2.32
CA LEU A 368 -20.19 -9.33 3.29
C LEU A 368 -19.13 -10.40 3.56
N THR A 369 -18.21 -10.63 2.63
CA THR A 369 -17.11 -11.58 2.80
C THR A 369 -16.18 -11.12 3.94
N ALA A 370 -15.90 -11.99 4.89
CA ALA A 370 -15.08 -11.67 6.06
C ALA A 370 -13.70 -11.11 5.65
N GLY A 371 -13.38 -9.89 6.11
CA GLY A 371 -12.15 -9.17 5.76
C GLY A 371 -12.21 -8.33 4.47
N SER A 372 -13.19 -8.53 3.58
CA SER A 372 -13.36 -7.80 2.32
C SER A 372 -13.98 -6.38 2.48
N GLY A 373 -14.52 -6.08 3.67
CA GLY A 373 -15.24 -4.84 3.95
C GLY A 373 -14.39 -3.55 3.91
N PHE A 374 -15.09 -2.41 3.82
CA PHE A 374 -14.51 -1.05 3.77
C PHE A 374 -13.43 -0.78 4.83
N ALA A 375 -13.60 -1.31 6.05
CA ALA A 375 -12.79 -1.00 7.22
C ALA A 375 -11.57 -1.90 7.46
N GLY A 376 -11.41 -3.00 6.70
CA GLY A 376 -10.26 -3.91 6.83
C GLY A 376 -8.97 -3.36 6.21
N GLU A 377 -7.82 -3.93 6.59
CA GLU A 377 -6.54 -3.75 5.86
C GLU A 377 -6.43 -4.68 4.65
N THR A 378 -7.22 -5.77 4.63
CA THR A 378 -7.31 -6.74 3.55
C THR A 378 -8.47 -6.46 2.58
N ASN A 379 -8.48 -7.15 1.44
CA ASN A 379 -9.58 -7.21 0.49
C ASN A 379 -9.51 -8.53 -0.32
N GLN A 380 -10.65 -9.06 -0.77
CA GLN A 380 -10.74 -10.14 -1.77
C GLN A 380 -11.50 -9.58 -2.96
N VAL A 381 -10.95 -9.66 -4.18
CA VAL A 381 -11.50 -8.96 -5.34
C VAL A 381 -11.52 -9.83 -6.58
N LEU A 382 -12.53 -9.65 -7.43
CA LEU A 382 -12.51 -10.08 -8.82
C LEU A 382 -11.97 -8.92 -9.67
N LEU A 383 -10.91 -9.19 -10.43
CA LEU A 383 -10.36 -8.27 -11.42
C LEU A 383 -10.92 -8.66 -12.79
N ILE A 384 -11.85 -7.86 -13.29
CA ILE A 384 -12.64 -8.17 -14.51
C ILE A 384 -12.17 -7.24 -15.62
N HIS A 385 -11.56 -7.79 -16.67
CA HIS A 385 -11.00 -7.06 -17.80
C HIS A 385 -12.02 -6.83 -18.92
N ARG A 386 -11.80 -5.80 -19.75
CA ARG A 386 -12.61 -5.51 -20.95
C ARG A 386 -12.72 -6.72 -21.87
N ASN A 387 -11.64 -7.48 -22.04
CA ASN A 387 -11.56 -8.71 -22.84
C ASN A 387 -12.38 -9.91 -22.28
N GLY A 388 -13.12 -9.74 -21.17
CA GLY A 388 -13.89 -10.80 -20.52
C GLY A 388 -13.10 -11.66 -19.51
N GLN A 389 -11.77 -11.52 -19.43
CA GLN A 389 -10.96 -12.25 -18.47
C GLN A 389 -11.29 -11.82 -17.04
N VAL A 390 -11.67 -12.80 -16.20
CA VAL A 390 -11.85 -12.64 -14.76
C VAL A 390 -10.66 -13.26 -14.04
N THR A 391 -10.01 -12.50 -13.16
CA THR A 391 -8.98 -13.02 -12.25
C THR A 391 -9.46 -12.84 -10.81
N GLU A 392 -9.72 -13.94 -10.10
CA GLU A 392 -9.95 -13.86 -8.65
C GLU A 392 -8.64 -13.65 -7.90
N LEU A 393 -8.62 -12.65 -7.03
CA LEU A 393 -7.54 -12.40 -6.08
C LEU A 393 -7.99 -12.79 -4.67
N PRO A 394 -7.27 -13.69 -3.97
CA PRO A 394 -7.63 -14.15 -2.63
C PRO A 394 -7.54 -13.01 -1.62
N LEU A 395 -8.08 -13.25 -0.41
CA LEU A 395 -8.01 -12.28 0.70
C LEU A 395 -6.54 -11.97 1.06
N GLN A 396 -6.08 -10.79 0.62
CA GLN A 396 -4.70 -10.29 0.80
C GLN A 396 -4.74 -8.80 1.18
N SER A 397 -3.60 -8.17 1.47
CA SER A 397 -3.59 -6.75 1.88
C SER A 397 -4.04 -5.82 0.73
N LYS A 398 -4.60 -4.66 1.09
CA LYS A 398 -4.96 -3.61 0.10
C LYS A 398 -3.75 -3.07 -0.67
N ARG A 399 -2.52 -3.28 -0.17
CA ARG A 399 -1.26 -3.03 -0.90
C ARG A 399 -1.00 -4.09 -1.97
N GLU A 400 -1.18 -5.37 -1.66
CA GLU A 400 -1.02 -6.46 -2.64
C GLU A 400 -2.10 -6.41 -3.73
N VAL A 401 -3.35 -6.11 -3.36
CA VAL A 401 -4.41 -5.83 -4.34
C VAL A 401 -4.05 -4.62 -5.21
N ALA A 402 -3.48 -3.54 -4.65
CA ALA A 402 -3.05 -2.38 -5.43
C ALA A 402 -1.93 -2.73 -6.43
N ARG A 403 -0.94 -3.53 -6.04
CA ARG A 403 0.14 -4.01 -6.93
C ARG A 403 -0.42 -4.73 -8.16
N VAL A 404 -1.29 -5.73 -7.94
CA VAL A 404 -1.87 -6.53 -9.04
C VAL A 404 -2.77 -5.70 -9.96
N ILE A 405 -3.54 -4.74 -9.41
CA ILE A 405 -4.31 -3.79 -10.22
C ILE A 405 -3.38 -2.94 -11.09
N LEU A 406 -2.29 -2.40 -10.52
CA LEU A 406 -1.33 -1.61 -11.29
C LEU A 406 -0.61 -2.44 -12.36
N ASP A 407 -0.22 -3.69 -12.07
CA ASP A 407 0.37 -4.61 -13.05
C ASP A 407 -0.55 -4.83 -14.27
N ALA A 408 -1.85 -5.06 -14.01
CA ALA A 408 -2.85 -5.21 -15.06
C ALA A 408 -3.07 -3.91 -15.86
N VAL A 409 -3.19 -2.76 -15.19
CA VAL A 409 -3.31 -1.44 -15.80
C VAL A 409 -2.11 -1.10 -16.69
N ILE A 410 -0.90 -1.41 -16.24
CA ILE A 410 0.35 -1.15 -16.96
C ILE A 410 0.47 -2.04 -18.20
N ARG A 411 -0.05 -3.27 -18.15
CA ARG A 411 -0.15 -4.15 -19.31
C ARG A 411 -1.01 -3.52 -20.42
N ILE A 412 -2.23 -3.08 -20.08
CA ILE A 412 -3.15 -2.42 -21.02
C ILE A 412 -2.58 -1.08 -21.51
N TYR A 413 -1.98 -0.29 -20.62
CA TYR A 413 -1.38 1.01 -20.98
C TYR A 413 -0.20 0.90 -21.96
N ARG A 414 0.56 -0.20 -21.92
CA ARG A 414 1.70 -0.47 -22.82
C ARG A 414 1.31 -1.24 -24.07
N HIS A 415 0.29 -2.08 -23.96
CA HIS A 415 -0.24 -2.92 -25.03
C HIS A 415 -1.77 -2.80 -25.01
N PRO A 416 -2.32 -1.76 -25.67
CA PRO A 416 -3.76 -1.60 -25.77
C PRO A 416 -4.39 -2.86 -26.34
N GLU A 417 -5.34 -3.43 -25.62
CA GLU A 417 -6.05 -4.62 -26.08
C GLU A 417 -6.97 -4.25 -27.26
N PRO A 418 -7.11 -5.11 -28.28
CA PRO A 418 -8.03 -4.85 -29.39
C PRO A 418 -9.46 -4.71 -28.87
N GLU A 419 -10.25 -3.91 -29.57
CA GLU A 419 -11.65 -3.71 -29.24
C GLU A 419 -12.42 -5.02 -29.49
N ILE A 420 -13.28 -5.42 -28.54
CA ILE A 420 -14.26 -6.48 -28.82
C ILE A 420 -15.27 -5.88 -29.80
N GLU A 421 -15.21 -6.30 -31.06
CA GLU A 421 -16.35 -6.20 -31.96
C GLU A 421 -17.50 -7.03 -31.33
N PRO A 422 -18.72 -6.48 -31.20
CA PRO A 422 -19.83 -7.24 -30.66
C PRO A 422 -20.05 -8.49 -31.52
N GLU A 423 -20.30 -9.63 -30.89
CA GLU A 423 -20.73 -10.82 -31.64
C GLU A 423 -21.96 -10.43 -32.48
N PRO A 424 -21.99 -10.75 -33.79
CA PRO A 424 -23.11 -10.39 -34.64
C PRO A 424 -24.37 -11.04 -34.06
N GLU A 425 -25.44 -10.26 -33.94
CA GLU A 425 -26.73 -10.78 -33.47
C GLU A 425 -27.11 -11.99 -34.33
N PRO A 426 -27.55 -13.11 -33.71
CA PRO A 426 -27.89 -14.31 -34.46
C PRO A 426 -29.00 -13.96 -35.45
N LEU A 427 -28.71 -14.12 -36.74
CA LEU A 427 -29.64 -13.81 -37.83
C LEU A 427 -30.97 -14.51 -37.56
N GLU A 428 -32.07 -13.74 -37.53
CA GLU A 428 -33.40 -14.32 -37.45
C GLU A 428 -33.61 -15.26 -38.65
N GLU A 429 -33.94 -16.52 -38.37
CA GLU A 429 -34.20 -17.52 -39.41
C GLU A 429 -35.48 -17.13 -40.17
N VAL A 430 -35.30 -16.47 -41.31
CA VAL A 430 -36.37 -16.19 -42.27
C VAL A 430 -36.92 -17.53 -42.75
N PRO A 431 -38.23 -17.82 -42.63
CA PRO A 431 -38.80 -19.07 -43.11
C PRO A 431 -38.63 -19.20 -44.63
N GLU A 432 -38.06 -20.33 -45.09
CA GLU A 432 -38.03 -20.65 -46.51
C GLU A 432 -39.45 -21.02 -46.98
N GLU A 433 -40.07 -20.17 -47.80
CA GLU A 433 -41.26 -20.53 -48.55
C GLU A 433 -40.87 -21.48 -49.70
N ILE A 434 -41.34 -22.73 -49.63
CA ILE A 434 -41.04 -23.75 -50.64
C ILE A 434 -42.05 -23.65 -51.79
N GLU A 435 -41.67 -22.98 -52.88
CA GLU A 435 -42.34 -23.16 -54.18
C GLU A 435 -41.80 -24.42 -54.88
N GLU A 436 -42.53 -25.53 -54.77
CA GLU A 436 -42.27 -26.71 -55.61
C GLU A 436 -42.66 -26.40 -57.06
N SER A 437 -41.69 -26.49 -57.98
CA SER A 437 -41.95 -26.52 -59.43
C SER A 437 -41.28 -27.73 -60.07
N GLU A 438 -42.08 -28.47 -60.83
CA GLU A 438 -41.86 -29.87 -61.21
C GLU A 438 -40.82 -30.08 -62.34
N VAL A 439 -40.25 -31.30 -62.38
CA VAL A 439 -40.02 -32.11 -63.62
C VAL A 439 -38.85 -31.65 -64.56
N GLU A 440 -38.03 -32.50 -65.21
CA GLU A 440 -38.10 -33.95 -65.50
C GLU A 440 -36.70 -34.62 -65.67
N THR A 441 -36.55 -35.91 -65.29
CA THR A 441 -35.59 -36.94 -65.80
C THR A 441 -34.05 -36.67 -65.81
N GLU A 442 -33.13 -37.65 -65.93
CA GLU A 442 -33.20 -39.04 -66.44
C GLU A 442 -32.17 -40.00 -65.78
N SER A 443 -32.41 -41.32 -65.91
CA SER A 443 -31.43 -42.44 -65.93
C SER A 443 -30.49 -42.72 -64.74
N ALA A 444 -30.83 -43.77 -63.98
CA ALA A 444 -29.93 -44.66 -63.22
C ALA A 444 -29.77 -46.01 -64.00
N PRO A 445 -29.02 -47.08 -63.58
CA PRO A 445 -28.51 -47.39 -62.24
C PRO A 445 -27.07 -48.07 -62.25
N PRO A 446 -26.67 -49.17 -61.52
CA PRO A 446 -25.29 -49.31 -60.96
C PRO A 446 -24.67 -50.72 -61.25
N PRO A 447 -24.00 -51.50 -60.35
CA PRO A 447 -23.12 -51.25 -59.17
C PRO A 447 -21.78 -52.08 -59.17
N VAL A 448 -20.98 -51.97 -58.08
CA VAL A 448 -19.88 -52.85 -57.50
C VAL A 448 -19.03 -53.82 -58.39
N VAL A 449 -17.69 -53.84 -58.18
CA VAL A 449 -16.80 -55.03 -57.85
C VAL A 449 -15.29 -54.71 -58.02
N SER A 450 -14.41 -55.55 -57.45
CA SER A 450 -13.03 -55.28 -57.01
C SER A 450 -11.87 -55.82 -57.87
N THR A 451 -10.78 -55.03 -58.01
CA THR A 451 -9.35 -55.45 -58.22
C THR A 451 -9.03 -56.21 -59.54
N PRO A 452 -7.77 -56.63 -59.90
CA PRO A 452 -6.45 -56.49 -59.23
C PRO A 452 -5.22 -56.12 -60.15
N SER A 453 -4.01 -56.14 -59.54
CA SER A 453 -2.73 -56.67 -60.08
C SER A 453 -1.83 -55.97 -61.15
N VAL A 454 -0.55 -55.73 -60.74
CA VAL A 454 0.73 -56.23 -61.34
C VAL A 454 1.57 -55.42 -62.38
N SER A 455 2.90 -55.35 -62.09
CA SER A 455 4.09 -55.14 -62.96
C SER A 455 4.36 -53.74 -63.59
N GLY A 456 5.62 -53.25 -63.66
CA GLY A 456 6.89 -53.75 -63.08
C GLY A 456 8.19 -53.16 -63.66
N ASN A 457 9.32 -53.44 -62.98
CA ASN A 457 10.75 -53.13 -63.31
C ASN A 457 11.23 -51.65 -63.32
N GLY A 458 12.44 -51.31 -62.83
CA GLY A 458 13.38 -52.11 -62.01
C GLY A 458 14.84 -51.57 -61.92
N ARG A 459 15.60 -52.05 -60.91
CA ARG A 459 17.09 -51.91 -60.67
C ARG A 459 17.60 -50.48 -60.36
N THR A 460 18.45 -50.19 -59.35
CA THR A 460 19.27 -50.93 -58.35
C THR A 460 19.37 -50.15 -57.00
N GLY A 461 19.83 -50.66 -55.85
CA GLY A 461 20.15 -52.04 -55.42
C GLY A 461 21.38 -52.19 -54.47
N ARG A 462 21.16 -52.74 -53.25
CA ARG A 462 22.13 -53.30 -52.24
C ARG A 462 22.92 -52.28 -51.34
N SER A 463 22.68 -52.10 -50.03
CA SER A 463 22.60 -53.02 -48.85
C SER A 463 23.92 -53.79 -48.58
N PRO A 464 24.40 -54.01 -47.31
CA PRO A 464 23.70 -54.91 -46.34
C PRO A 464 23.96 -54.84 -44.78
N ARG A 465 22.90 -55.12 -43.98
CA ARG A 465 22.85 -55.95 -42.73
C ARG A 465 23.62 -55.47 -41.46
N ARG A 466 23.41 -55.98 -40.22
CA ARG A 466 22.58 -57.08 -39.58
C ARG A 466 21.53 -56.45 -38.61
N ARG A 467 20.50 -57.05 -37.96
CA ARG A 467 19.90 -58.42 -37.75
C ARG A 467 20.47 -59.42 -36.69
N GLY A 468 19.84 -59.44 -35.50
CA GLY A 468 19.75 -60.57 -34.53
C GLY A 468 19.02 -60.15 -33.23
N ARG A 469 17.82 -60.63 -32.84
CA ARG A 469 17.29 -61.96 -32.39
C ARG A 469 17.71 -62.43 -30.98
N GLY A 470 16.74 -62.48 -30.06
CA GLY A 470 16.75 -63.16 -28.74
C GLY A 470 15.32 -63.34 -28.22
N ARG A 471 15.01 -64.39 -27.43
CA ARG A 471 13.62 -64.76 -27.02
C ARG A 471 13.60 -65.74 -25.82
N LYS A 472 12.58 -65.62 -24.95
CA LYS A 472 12.02 -66.60 -23.96
C LYS A 472 12.28 -66.37 -22.45
N LYS A 473 11.16 -66.48 -21.69
CA LYS A 473 10.94 -67.16 -20.39
C LYS A 473 11.56 -66.62 -19.07
N GLU A 474 10.73 -65.97 -18.26
CA GLU A 474 10.00 -66.56 -17.09
C GLU A 474 10.56 -67.82 -16.40
N PRO A 475 10.46 -67.94 -15.05
CA PRO A 475 9.17 -68.36 -14.46
C PRO A 475 8.73 -67.61 -13.17
N SER A 476 7.59 -68.05 -12.62
CA SER A 476 6.78 -67.43 -11.55
C SER A 476 6.95 -68.00 -10.14
N LYS A 477 6.49 -67.24 -9.13
CA LYS A 477 5.72 -67.61 -7.91
C LYS A 477 5.46 -66.33 -7.08
N ALA A 478 4.28 -65.92 -6.58
CA ALA A 478 2.94 -66.49 -6.31
C ALA A 478 2.68 -67.03 -4.87
N ALA A 479 1.52 -66.67 -4.31
CA ALA A 479 0.92 -66.94 -2.96
C ALA A 479 1.63 -66.27 -1.74
N GLN A 480 1.00 -65.40 -0.91
CA GLN A 480 -0.14 -65.54 0.05
C GLN A 480 0.10 -66.55 1.21
N PRO A 481 -0.50 -66.39 2.43
CA PRO A 481 -1.35 -65.29 2.95
C PRO A 481 -1.01 -64.77 4.39
N GLU A 482 -1.85 -63.85 4.88
CA GLU A 482 -2.46 -63.71 6.24
C GLU A 482 -2.53 -65.03 7.09
N PRO A 483 -2.69 -65.04 8.45
CA PRO A 483 -3.81 -64.32 9.09
C PRO A 483 -3.82 -63.91 10.60
N ASP A 484 -4.74 -62.97 10.87
CA ASP A 484 -5.77 -62.91 11.96
C ASP A 484 -5.54 -62.33 13.38
N SER A 485 -6.63 -61.71 13.87
CA SER A 485 -7.08 -61.43 15.25
C SER A 485 -6.18 -60.63 16.21
N THR A 486 -6.66 -59.68 17.01
CA THR A 486 -7.95 -58.95 17.11
C THR A 486 -7.66 -57.55 17.77
N GLU A 487 -8.56 -56.64 18.16
CA GLU A 487 -10.01 -56.71 18.47
C GLU A 487 -10.77 -55.39 18.19
N VAL A 488 -11.87 -55.17 18.92
CA VAL A 488 -12.99 -54.25 18.66
C VAL A 488 -13.10 -53.14 19.71
N ALA A 489 -13.51 -51.93 19.30
CA ALA A 489 -14.33 -50.99 20.09
C ALA A 489 -15.04 -49.98 19.16
N GLU A 490 -16.24 -49.52 19.52
CA GLU A 490 -17.17 -48.80 18.62
C GLU A 490 -17.31 -47.28 18.91
N GLU A 491 -17.85 -46.52 17.95
CA GLU A 491 -18.40 -45.17 18.17
C GLU A 491 -19.74 -45.21 18.94
N PRO A 492 -20.21 -44.07 19.47
CA PRO A 492 -21.57 -43.69 19.07
C PRO A 492 -21.82 -42.19 18.80
N VAL A 493 -22.44 -41.95 17.65
CA VAL A 493 -23.60 -41.07 17.37
C VAL A 493 -23.95 -39.96 18.40
N ALA A 494 -24.08 -38.72 17.91
CA ALA A 494 -24.60 -37.58 18.67
C ALA A 494 -26.08 -37.27 18.36
N GLN A 495 -26.85 -36.84 19.38
CA GLN A 495 -28.01 -35.92 19.25
C GLN A 495 -28.47 -35.38 20.65
N PRO A 496 -29.45 -34.45 20.78
CA PRO A 496 -29.17 -33.15 21.39
C PRO A 496 -29.81 -32.91 22.77
N ILE A 497 -29.46 -31.78 23.40
CA ILE A 497 -30.10 -31.28 24.64
C ILE A 497 -30.62 -29.86 24.41
N VAL A 498 -31.85 -29.61 24.88
CA VAL A 498 -32.54 -28.32 24.82
C VAL A 498 -32.64 -27.69 26.21
N VAL A 499 -32.47 -26.36 26.23
CA VAL A 499 -32.87 -25.36 27.23
C VAL A 499 -33.74 -25.84 28.41
N GLU A 500 -33.30 -25.56 29.64
CA GLU A 500 -34.16 -24.86 30.62
C GLU A 500 -33.34 -24.11 31.70
N ALA A 501 -34.00 -23.22 32.45
CA ALA A 501 -33.39 -22.36 33.47
C ALA A 501 -34.20 -22.38 34.78
N ALA A 502 -33.50 -22.38 35.93
CA ALA A 502 -34.11 -22.34 37.27
C ALA A 502 -33.27 -21.50 38.25
N ALA A 503 -33.87 -21.10 39.37
CA ALA A 503 -33.35 -20.04 40.26
C ALA A 503 -32.81 -20.52 41.62
N GLU A 504 -32.40 -19.56 42.46
CA GLU A 504 -32.10 -19.69 43.91
C GLU A 504 -33.31 -20.30 44.73
N PRO A 505 -33.24 -20.59 46.05
CA PRO A 505 -32.25 -20.23 47.10
C PRO A 505 -32.01 -21.39 48.14
N PRO A 506 -31.91 -21.25 49.50
CA PRO A 506 -31.44 -20.18 50.40
C PRO A 506 -30.46 -20.60 51.56
N LYS A 507 -29.60 -19.65 51.97
CA LYS A 507 -29.23 -19.24 53.37
C LYS A 507 -29.16 -20.27 54.54
N LYS A 508 -27.96 -20.38 55.18
CA LYS A 508 -27.65 -20.18 56.65
C LYS A 508 -26.13 -20.46 56.89
N ALA A 509 -25.32 -19.60 57.55
CA ALA A 509 -25.27 -19.18 58.96
C ALA A 509 -24.61 -20.24 59.90
N ALA A 510 -23.65 -19.94 60.81
CA ALA A 510 -23.03 -18.66 61.21
C ALA A 510 -21.73 -18.81 62.07
N LYS A 511 -20.96 -17.70 62.20
CA LYS A 511 -20.01 -17.32 63.30
C LYS A 511 -18.75 -18.23 63.51
N THR A 512 -17.58 -17.74 63.95
CA THR A 512 -17.25 -16.61 64.85
C THR A 512 -15.91 -15.90 64.51
N ARG A 513 -15.79 -14.61 64.92
CA ARG A 513 -14.58 -13.88 65.45
C ARG A 513 -13.23 -13.89 64.66
N ARG A 514 -12.44 -12.82 64.58
CA ARG A 514 -12.44 -11.49 65.26
C ARG A 514 -11.63 -10.43 64.48
N GLY A 515 -12.12 -9.18 64.41
CA GLY A 515 -11.31 -7.96 64.20
C GLY A 515 -11.00 -7.54 62.74
N GLY A 516 -11.13 -6.23 62.44
CA GLY A 516 -10.71 -5.65 61.15
C GLY A 516 -11.65 -4.60 60.56
N ARG A 517 -11.42 -3.32 60.91
CA ARG A 517 -11.85 -2.06 60.25
C ARG A 517 -12.87 -2.16 59.08
N ARG A 518 -14.10 -1.63 59.27
CA ARG A 518 -14.90 -1.04 58.19
C ARG A 518 -14.68 0.48 58.15
N ALA A 519 -14.70 1.08 56.97
CA ALA A 519 -14.60 2.52 56.77
C ALA A 519 -15.99 3.17 56.60
N ALA A 520 -16.19 4.36 57.18
CA ALA A 520 -17.31 5.25 56.88
C ALA A 520 -16.93 6.72 57.13
N LYS A 521 -17.59 7.62 56.38
CA LYS A 521 -17.34 9.06 56.16
C LYS A 521 -17.18 9.97 57.41
N ALA A 522 -16.64 11.17 57.13
CA ALA A 522 -16.94 12.48 57.73
C ALA A 522 -16.00 13.08 58.81
N ARG A 523 -15.14 14.03 58.36
CA ARG A 523 -14.87 15.40 58.88
C ARG A 523 -13.94 16.09 57.83
N ALA A 524 -14.03 17.36 57.43
CA ALA A 524 -14.37 18.64 58.09
C ALA A 524 -13.25 19.12 59.04
N LYS A 525 -12.91 20.42 59.18
CA LYS A 525 -13.49 21.67 58.63
C LYS A 525 -12.49 22.84 58.79
N LYS A 526 -12.35 23.73 57.81
CA LYS A 526 -11.96 25.17 57.92
C LYS A 526 -11.84 25.77 56.51
N ALA A 527 -12.19 27.03 56.22
CA ALA A 527 -13.18 27.96 56.78
C ALA A 527 -13.35 29.11 55.76
N GLY A 528 -14.50 29.79 55.71
CA GLY A 528 -14.70 30.93 54.82
C GLY A 528 -16.18 31.21 54.51
N SER A 529 -16.62 32.40 54.91
CA SER A 529 -17.92 33.05 54.76
C SER A 529 -18.77 32.79 53.50
N GLN A 530 -20.09 32.85 53.71
CA GLN A 530 -21.13 33.10 52.72
C GLN A 530 -20.88 34.38 51.90
N ALA A 531 -21.46 34.43 50.69
CA ALA A 531 -22.14 35.62 50.15
C ALA A 531 -23.29 35.14 49.23
N GLU A 532 -24.34 35.93 49.10
CA GLU A 532 -25.54 35.63 48.29
C GLU A 532 -25.46 36.29 46.90
N LEU A 533 -26.20 35.75 45.92
CA LEU A 533 -27.26 36.45 45.16
C LEU A 533 -27.61 35.71 43.85
N GLY A 534 -28.81 35.98 43.32
CA GLY A 534 -29.33 35.47 42.05
C GLY A 534 -29.48 36.59 41.00
N VAL A 535 -30.62 36.60 40.28
CA VAL A 535 -30.95 37.44 39.09
C VAL A 535 -30.20 36.95 37.84
N VAL A 536 -30.82 36.36 36.79
CA VAL A 536 -32.00 36.67 35.94
C VAL A 536 -31.66 37.60 34.75
N GLU A 537 -31.56 36.97 33.58
CA GLU A 537 -32.16 37.34 32.28
C GLU A 537 -32.39 38.84 31.92
N GLN A 538 -31.79 39.34 30.80
CA GLN A 538 -32.50 39.64 29.52
C GLN A 538 -31.70 40.48 28.47
N VAL A 539 -31.67 39.96 27.23
CA VAL A 539 -32.06 40.57 25.92
C VAL A 539 -31.49 41.92 25.38
N SER A 540 -31.05 41.88 24.11
CA SER A 540 -30.88 42.99 23.10
C SER A 540 -29.72 43.99 23.29
N SER A 541 -28.88 44.32 22.28
CA SER A 541 -29.04 45.05 20.98
C SER A 541 -28.99 46.60 21.13
N ALA A 542 -28.42 47.42 20.23
CA ALA A 542 -27.71 47.20 18.94
C ALA A 542 -26.78 48.40 18.57
N GLU A 543 -26.08 48.27 17.43
CA GLU A 543 -25.59 49.35 16.52
C GLU A 543 -24.41 50.31 16.84
N LYS A 544 -23.59 50.49 15.78
CA LYS A 544 -22.97 51.74 15.24
C LYS A 544 -21.63 52.33 15.77
N ALA A 545 -20.96 52.95 14.78
CA ALA A 545 -19.97 54.04 14.83
C ALA A 545 -18.48 53.76 15.18
N GLU A 546 -17.70 53.58 14.12
CA GLU A 546 -16.39 54.24 13.90
C GLU A 546 -16.48 55.79 13.98
N PRO A 547 -15.37 56.55 13.93
CA PRO A 547 -13.98 56.27 14.38
C PRO A 547 -13.36 57.47 15.16
N THR A 548 -12.13 57.34 15.69
CA THR A 548 -11.10 58.42 15.65
C THR A 548 -9.70 57.97 16.10
N GLN A 549 -8.67 58.65 15.58
CA GLN A 549 -7.29 58.67 16.13
C GLN A 549 -7.12 59.91 17.05
N PRO A 550 -5.98 60.10 17.74
CA PRO A 550 -4.92 60.91 17.09
C PRO A 550 -3.45 60.63 17.49
N ALA A 551 -2.55 61.08 16.61
CA ALA A 551 -1.13 61.45 16.84
C ALA A 551 -0.11 60.34 17.21
N ALA A 552 1.19 60.46 16.88
CA ALA A 552 1.93 61.60 16.32
C ALA A 552 2.80 61.26 15.09
N THR A 553 3.21 62.29 14.34
CA THR A 553 4.03 62.26 13.10
C THR A 553 5.45 62.83 13.35
N PHE A 554 6.50 62.58 12.56
CA PHE A 554 6.96 63.27 11.32
C PHE A 554 8.40 62.77 11.00
N GLU A 555 9.07 62.98 9.86
CA GLU A 555 8.70 63.16 8.44
C GLU A 555 9.83 62.45 7.61
N LYS A 556 9.58 61.41 6.78
CA LYS A 556 9.34 61.41 5.30
C LYS A 556 10.48 62.08 4.47
N LYS A 557 10.76 61.47 3.29
CA LYS A 557 11.33 62.00 2.01
C LYS A 557 12.80 61.65 1.69
N LYS A 558 13.22 61.50 0.43
CA LYS A 558 12.57 61.11 -0.86
C LYS A 558 13.68 60.71 -1.89
N PRO A 559 13.37 60.00 -3.01
CA PRO A 559 14.38 59.58 -4.00
C PRO A 559 14.37 60.37 -5.34
N THR A 560 15.32 60.00 -6.23
CA THR A 560 15.39 60.19 -7.71
C THR A 560 15.94 61.48 -8.36
N ARG A 561 17.02 61.31 -9.17
CA ARG A 561 17.17 61.67 -10.62
C ARG A 561 18.64 61.40 -11.06
N ARG A 562 18.94 60.55 -12.06
CA ARG A 562 18.82 60.66 -13.54
C ARG A 562 19.75 61.71 -14.21
N LYS A 563 20.84 61.25 -14.87
CA LYS A 563 21.11 61.41 -16.33
C LYS A 563 22.50 60.86 -16.79
N ARG A 564 22.53 60.25 -18.00
CA ARG A 564 23.55 60.22 -19.10
C ARG A 564 25.07 60.32 -18.76
N GLY A 565 26.00 59.61 -19.42
CA GLY A 565 25.91 58.61 -20.52
C GLY A 565 27.16 58.61 -21.44
N ALA A 566 27.31 57.55 -22.27
CA ALA A 566 28.24 57.36 -23.41
C ALA A 566 29.77 57.24 -23.16
N GLY A 567 30.42 56.33 -23.90
CA GLY A 567 31.89 56.16 -24.01
C GLY A 567 32.28 54.87 -24.76
N LYS A 568 33.23 54.92 -25.71
CA LYS A 568 33.75 53.77 -26.49
C LYS A 568 35.29 53.76 -26.54
N SER A 569 35.91 52.62 -26.20
CA SER A 569 37.26 52.14 -26.61
C SER A 569 37.45 50.75 -25.99
N ARG A 570 37.83 49.64 -26.65
CA ARG A 570 38.68 49.34 -27.83
C ARG A 570 40.18 49.37 -27.54
N GLN A 571 40.90 48.37 -28.09
CA GLN A 571 42.37 48.14 -28.05
C GLN A 571 42.96 47.65 -26.71
N GLU A 572 44.07 46.90 -26.66
CA GLU A 572 44.59 45.82 -27.55
C GLU A 572 45.84 45.18 -26.91
N SER A 573 46.18 43.94 -27.30
CA SER A 573 47.50 43.30 -27.10
C SER A 573 47.92 43.05 -25.62
N ALA A 574 48.96 42.26 -25.30
CA ALA A 574 49.81 41.43 -26.15
C ALA A 574 50.10 40.07 -25.49
N THR A 575 50.31 39.04 -26.29
CA THR A 575 50.93 37.77 -25.88
C THR A 575 52.42 37.97 -25.54
N ARG A 576 52.94 37.14 -24.63
CA ARG A 576 54.27 36.51 -24.84
C ARG A 576 54.41 35.19 -24.10
N THR A 577 54.58 34.13 -24.88
CA THR A 577 55.03 32.80 -24.47
C THR A 577 56.56 32.77 -24.37
N ALA A 578 57.09 31.89 -23.51
CA ALA A 578 58.46 31.39 -23.60
C ALA A 578 58.51 29.97 -23.00
N THR A 579 59.17 29.04 -23.67
CA THR A 579 59.19 27.60 -23.36
C THR A 579 60.61 27.07 -23.21
N SER A 580 60.88 26.31 -22.14
CA SER A 580 61.95 25.29 -22.05
C SER A 580 61.84 24.59 -20.67
N SER A 581 61.66 23.28 -20.48
CA SER A 581 62.27 22.04 -21.06
C SER A 581 63.61 21.64 -20.42
N GLY A 582 63.66 20.43 -19.83
CA GLY A 582 64.81 19.90 -19.04
C GLY A 582 64.35 19.40 -17.66
N GLN A 583 63.72 18.22 -17.50
CA GLN A 583 64.23 16.83 -17.61
C GLN A 583 65.35 16.44 -16.63
N SER A 584 65.23 15.22 -16.07
CA SER A 584 66.19 14.47 -15.24
C SER A 584 66.45 15.01 -13.81
N ALA A 585 66.85 14.20 -12.82
CA ALA A 585 66.57 12.79 -12.56
C ALA A 585 66.85 12.44 -11.07
N SER A 586 66.13 11.45 -10.54
CA SER A 586 66.43 10.59 -9.36
C SER A 586 67.33 11.08 -8.22
N SER A 587 66.89 10.86 -6.97
CA SER A 587 67.54 9.84 -6.10
C SER A 587 66.76 9.55 -4.82
N LYS A 588 67.01 8.36 -4.24
CA LYS A 588 66.55 7.95 -2.92
C LYS A 588 67.55 8.42 -1.86
N LYS A 589 67.11 8.77 -0.64
CA LYS A 589 67.51 8.08 0.62
C LYS A 589 66.99 8.72 1.93
N LYS A 590 66.58 7.81 2.84
CA LYS A 590 66.78 7.78 4.32
C LYS A 590 66.10 8.80 5.26
N LYS A 591 65.59 8.25 6.38
CA LYS A 591 65.45 8.88 7.72
C LYS A 591 66.81 9.37 8.25
N PRO A 592 66.84 10.30 9.21
CA PRO A 592 66.76 9.90 10.62
C PRO A 592 65.53 10.51 11.33
N GLU A 593 65.17 10.11 12.56
CA GLU A 593 65.68 8.99 13.38
C GLU A 593 64.49 8.09 13.76
#